data_AF-A0A1F3SG45-F1
#
_entry.id   AF-A0A1F3SG45-F1
#
_cell.length_a   1.000
_cell.length_b   1.000
_cell.length_c   1.000
_cell.angle_alpha   90.00
_cell.angle_beta   90.00
_cell.angle_gamma   90.00
#
_symmetry.space_group_name_H-M   'P 1'
#
loop_
_entity.id
_entity.type
_entity.pdbx_description
1 polymer ?
#
loop_
_entity_poly.entity_id
_entity_poly.type
_entity_poly.pdbx_seq_one_letter_code
_entity_poly.pdbx_strand_id
1 'polypeptide(L)'
;MNAQLIRLIFAIALCLVIANTSFAHYEALYTPEGSELLDLQKPTSILMVGLGKALANLPFEAAYLKAQKIHALYPERQIVFFRPDDLHATGSFAMLKKTLKVYFHSSKHLNNQKIVERLLNFAQIAELHYFGHSNPWHLNYDKGEKENNFGLENSEKRTPFASNFEELKDHFTKDAFVSLNGCNAGFYLAPYLSQIWNLPVSAAMSGSNFQKLHTDGEFYTQEEGKMPALPHLRSFKVLQGKAVRCMEGKGSCTRMRPADLHYGGYWGFFQTHLPFYKTFCNFDDVEKCFRGLALSMISNPTITPLDLKSSREEYESAVLEFLCPNYKNRSDTLKCRRNLKLAAFQKRTFNPLPKEVQIQCDLKGCNFQKILCLWGQNTGRAIGHSCRIIFDRDANSDSSTIVDEYDLYMQAFKYL
;
A
#
# COMPACT_ATOMS: atom_id res chain seq x y z
N MET A 1 34.71 -22.49 -47.66
CA MET A 1 33.92 -22.19 -46.45
C MET A 1 32.65 -23.05 -46.49
N ASN A 2 32.45 -23.92 -45.50
CA ASN A 2 31.59 -25.10 -45.62
C ASN A 2 30.11 -24.74 -45.43
N ALA A 3 29.23 -25.10 -46.38
CA ALA A 3 27.81 -24.73 -46.38
C ALA A 3 27.03 -25.28 -45.16
N GLN A 4 27.56 -26.31 -44.50
CA GLN A 4 27.02 -26.84 -43.24
C GLN A 4 27.28 -25.93 -42.03
N LEU A 5 28.37 -25.15 -42.03
CA LEU A 5 28.69 -24.23 -40.93
C LEU A 5 27.75 -23.01 -40.94
N ILE A 6 27.35 -22.53 -42.13
CA ILE A 6 26.40 -21.42 -42.27
C ILE A 6 25.00 -21.81 -41.80
N ARG A 7 24.57 -23.07 -42.05
CA ARG A 7 23.26 -23.57 -41.58
C ARG A 7 23.22 -23.75 -40.06
N LEU A 8 24.33 -24.13 -39.44
CA LEU A 8 24.43 -24.25 -37.98
C LEU A 8 24.42 -22.88 -37.29
N ILE A 9 25.09 -21.88 -37.86
CA ILE A 9 25.07 -20.48 -37.37
C ILE A 9 23.68 -19.87 -37.52
N PHE A 10 22.98 -20.13 -38.64
CA PHE A 10 21.59 -19.68 -38.81
C PHE A 10 20.61 -20.39 -37.87
N ALA A 11 20.78 -21.69 -37.58
CA ALA A 11 19.94 -22.41 -36.63
C ALA A 11 20.17 -21.97 -35.17
N ILE A 12 21.41 -21.61 -34.80
CA ILE A 12 21.72 -21.05 -33.47
C ILE A 12 21.22 -19.60 -33.35
N ALA A 13 21.29 -18.80 -34.42
CA ALA A 13 20.71 -17.45 -34.45
C ALA A 13 19.17 -17.47 -34.43
N LEU A 14 18.52 -18.50 -34.99
CA LEU A 14 17.07 -18.66 -34.97
C LEU A 14 16.55 -19.25 -33.64
N CYS A 15 17.34 -20.07 -32.94
CA CYS A 15 17.05 -20.52 -31.58
C CYS A 15 17.40 -19.49 -30.49
N LEU A 16 18.13 -18.42 -30.84
CA LEU A 16 18.31 -17.22 -30.01
C LEU A 16 17.20 -16.18 -30.19
N VAL A 17 16.12 -16.52 -30.91
CA VAL A 17 14.78 -16.01 -30.57
C VAL A 17 14.32 -16.73 -29.29
N ILE A 18 15.10 -16.57 -28.21
CA ILE A 18 14.54 -16.66 -26.88
C ILE A 18 13.46 -15.58 -26.90
N ALA A 19 12.22 -16.04 -26.87
CA ALA A 19 11.07 -15.20 -26.69
C ALA A 19 11.32 -14.29 -25.49
N ASN A 20 11.84 -13.09 -25.75
CA ASN A 20 11.59 -11.92 -24.95
C ASN A 20 10.09 -11.72 -25.04
N THR A 21 9.37 -12.51 -24.24
CA THR A 21 8.00 -12.22 -23.84
C THR A 21 8.12 -10.94 -23.04
N SER A 22 8.21 -9.84 -23.79
CA SER A 22 8.05 -8.49 -23.31
C SER A 22 6.64 -8.47 -22.75
N PHE A 23 6.55 -8.62 -21.43
CA PHE A 23 5.29 -8.49 -20.73
C PHE A 23 4.84 -7.05 -20.95
N ALA A 24 3.70 -6.88 -21.64
CA ALA A 24 3.08 -5.58 -21.70
C ALA A 24 2.71 -5.16 -20.28
N HIS A 25 2.75 -3.87 -19.97
CA HIS A 25 2.19 -3.33 -18.73
C HIS A 25 0.98 -2.49 -19.09
N TYR A 26 0.00 -2.41 -18.18
CA TYR A 26 -1.29 -1.80 -18.47
C TYR A 26 -1.55 -0.66 -17.48
N GLU A 27 -1.89 0.48 -18.05
CA GLU A 27 -2.61 1.53 -17.39
C GLU A 27 -4.10 1.29 -17.62
N ALA A 28 -4.87 1.26 -16.55
CA ALA A 28 -6.34 1.18 -16.63
C ALA A 28 -6.92 2.46 -16.02
N LEU A 29 -7.50 3.30 -16.85
CA LEU A 29 -8.11 4.57 -16.48
C LEU A 29 -9.60 4.38 -16.19
N TYR A 30 -10.08 4.96 -15.11
CA TYR A 30 -11.49 5.19 -14.85
C TYR A 30 -11.80 6.70 -14.89
N THR A 31 -12.75 7.08 -15.75
CA THR A 31 -13.31 8.44 -15.78
C THR A 31 -14.78 8.41 -15.34
N PRO A 32 -15.20 9.28 -14.41
CA PRO A 32 -16.60 9.33 -13.97
C PRO A 32 -17.58 9.68 -15.10
N GLU A 33 -17.14 10.47 -16.06
CA GLU A 33 -17.98 11.06 -17.12
C GLU A 33 -18.09 10.17 -18.37
N GLY A 34 -17.40 9.02 -18.44
CA GLY A 34 -17.38 8.20 -19.66
C GLY A 34 -16.66 8.87 -20.84
N SER A 35 -15.82 9.86 -20.56
CA SER A 35 -14.81 10.34 -21.51
C SER A 35 -13.78 9.24 -21.70
N GLU A 36 -13.52 8.84 -22.95
CA GLU A 36 -12.50 7.85 -23.30
C GLU A 36 -11.06 8.38 -23.16
N LEU A 37 -10.93 9.68 -22.91
CA LEU A 37 -9.64 10.36 -22.86
C LEU A 37 -9.26 10.69 -21.42
N LEU A 38 -7.99 10.37 -21.10
CA LEU A 38 -7.33 10.79 -19.88
C LEU A 38 -7.18 12.31 -19.87
N ASP A 39 -7.86 12.99 -18.95
CA ASP A 39 -7.62 14.41 -18.69
C ASP A 39 -6.53 14.54 -17.62
N LEU A 40 -5.36 14.99 -18.05
CA LEU A 40 -4.18 15.16 -17.21
C LEU A 40 -4.28 16.37 -16.28
N GLN A 41 -5.25 17.26 -16.50
CA GLN A 41 -5.47 18.45 -15.68
C GLN A 41 -6.46 18.20 -14.54
N LYS A 42 -7.26 17.13 -14.60
CA LYS A 42 -8.22 16.80 -13.54
C LYS A 42 -7.54 16.18 -12.31
N PRO A 43 -8.05 16.46 -11.09
CA PRO A 43 -7.68 15.74 -9.89
C PRO A 43 -7.77 14.23 -10.06
N THR A 44 -6.66 13.54 -9.83
CA THR A 44 -6.51 12.11 -10.12
C THR A 44 -6.05 11.33 -8.90
N SER A 45 -6.69 10.19 -8.67
CA SER A 45 -6.32 9.20 -7.66
C SER A 45 -5.56 8.06 -8.32
N ILE A 46 -4.31 7.86 -7.92
CA ILE A 46 -3.39 6.90 -8.51
C ILE A 46 -3.39 5.62 -7.68
N LEU A 47 -3.66 4.47 -8.30
CA LEU A 47 -3.66 3.16 -7.68
C LEU A 47 -2.62 2.27 -8.37
N MET A 48 -1.44 2.18 -7.78
CA MET A 48 -0.36 1.30 -8.24
C MET A 48 -0.56 -0.10 -7.67
N VAL A 49 -0.60 -1.11 -8.53
CA VAL A 49 -0.80 -2.51 -8.15
C VAL A 49 0.40 -3.31 -8.63
N GLY A 50 1.18 -3.85 -7.69
CA GLY A 50 2.31 -4.72 -7.99
C GLY A 50 1.86 -6.13 -8.41
N LEU A 51 2.79 -6.89 -8.98
CA LEU A 51 2.54 -8.27 -9.39
C LEU A 51 2.11 -9.20 -8.26
N GLY A 52 1.15 -10.06 -8.58
CA GLY A 52 0.51 -10.97 -7.65
C GLY A 52 0.93 -12.43 -7.77
N LYS A 53 2.07 -12.80 -8.35
CA LYS A 53 2.39 -14.23 -8.59
C LYS A 53 2.17 -15.14 -7.36
N ALA A 54 2.57 -14.70 -6.16
CA ALA A 54 2.32 -15.41 -4.90
C ALA A 54 1.03 -14.96 -4.19
N LEU A 55 0.50 -13.77 -4.50
CA LEU A 55 -0.66 -13.15 -3.86
C LEU A 55 -1.96 -13.27 -4.68
N ALA A 56 -1.91 -13.99 -5.81
CA ALA A 56 -2.92 -14.01 -6.86
C ALA A 56 -3.46 -12.60 -7.17
N ASN A 57 -4.78 -12.43 -7.24
CA ASN A 57 -5.41 -11.14 -7.50
C ASN A 57 -5.59 -10.26 -6.25
N LEU A 58 -5.18 -10.70 -5.05
CA LEU A 58 -5.50 -10.00 -3.80
C LEU A 58 -5.05 -8.53 -3.74
N PRO A 59 -3.85 -8.13 -4.23
CA PRO A 59 -3.47 -6.71 -4.30
C PRO A 59 -4.43 -5.89 -5.17
N PHE A 60 -4.83 -6.46 -6.31
CA PHE A 60 -5.79 -5.84 -7.21
C PHE A 60 -7.18 -5.74 -6.56
N GLU A 61 -7.63 -6.78 -5.85
CA GLU A 61 -8.88 -6.76 -5.11
C GLU A 61 -8.91 -5.62 -4.07
N ALA A 62 -7.85 -5.48 -3.28
CA ALA A 62 -7.73 -4.39 -2.31
C ALA A 62 -7.73 -3.01 -2.97
N ALA A 63 -7.00 -2.84 -4.07
CA ALA A 63 -6.99 -1.61 -4.86
C ALA A 63 -8.37 -1.30 -5.45
N TYR A 64 -9.11 -2.31 -5.88
CA TYR A 64 -10.44 -2.15 -6.45
C TYR A 64 -11.46 -1.69 -5.39
N LEU A 65 -11.48 -2.29 -4.19
CA LEU A 65 -12.33 -1.80 -3.09
C LEU A 65 -11.97 -0.34 -2.75
N LYS A 66 -10.68 0.00 -2.73
CA LYS A 66 -10.24 1.38 -2.54
C LYS A 66 -10.75 2.31 -3.63
N ALA A 67 -10.68 1.92 -4.90
CA ALA A 67 -11.22 2.71 -6.01
C ALA A 67 -12.72 2.98 -5.87
N GLN A 68 -13.49 1.97 -5.47
CA GLN A 68 -14.94 2.13 -5.26
C GLN A 68 -15.25 3.12 -4.13
N LYS A 69 -14.46 3.08 -3.06
CA LYS A 69 -14.54 4.04 -1.95
C LYS A 69 -14.21 5.47 -2.42
N ILE A 70 -13.10 5.63 -3.15
CA ILE A 70 -12.68 6.92 -3.71
C ILE A 70 -13.74 7.49 -4.64
N HIS A 71 -14.22 6.69 -5.60
CA HIS A 71 -15.26 7.13 -6.55
C HIS A 71 -16.55 7.54 -5.83
N ALA A 72 -16.91 6.83 -4.77
CA ALA A 72 -18.11 7.15 -4.00
C ALA A 72 -17.98 8.50 -3.26
N LEU A 73 -16.77 8.83 -2.77
CA LEU A 73 -16.43 10.06 -2.05
C LEU A 73 -16.26 11.26 -2.98
N TYR A 74 -15.55 11.04 -4.09
CA TYR A 74 -15.10 12.06 -5.02
C TYR A 74 -15.53 11.66 -6.45
N PRO A 75 -16.83 11.75 -6.76
CA PRO A 75 -17.35 11.36 -8.06
C PRO A 75 -16.78 12.19 -9.22
N GLU A 76 -16.14 13.32 -8.97
CA GLU A 76 -15.48 14.18 -9.96
C GLU A 76 -14.04 13.78 -10.27
N ARG A 77 -13.39 13.00 -9.40
CA ARG A 77 -11.97 12.61 -9.57
C ARG A 77 -11.80 11.50 -10.59
N GLN A 78 -10.71 11.56 -11.34
CA GLN A 78 -10.24 10.42 -12.12
C GLN A 78 -9.57 9.39 -11.20
N ILE A 79 -9.66 8.12 -11.58
CA ILE A 79 -8.94 7.03 -10.90
C ILE A 79 -8.11 6.29 -11.93
N VAL A 80 -6.79 6.23 -11.74
CA VAL A 80 -5.87 5.56 -12.67
C VAL A 80 -5.20 4.40 -11.97
N PHE A 81 -5.34 3.21 -12.54
CA PHE A 81 -4.61 2.03 -12.12
C PHE A 81 -3.34 1.87 -12.94
N PHE A 82 -2.21 1.79 -12.26
CA PHE A 82 -0.95 1.31 -12.83
C PHE A 82 -0.78 -0.14 -12.42
N ARG A 83 -0.83 -1.07 -13.38
CA ARG A 83 -0.58 -2.49 -13.11
C ARG A 83 0.26 -3.20 -14.18
N PRO A 84 1.05 -4.23 -13.82
CA PRO A 84 1.63 -5.15 -14.78
C PRO A 84 0.53 -6.02 -15.45
N ASP A 85 0.78 -6.48 -16.68
CA ASP A 85 -0.04 -7.54 -17.26
C ASP A 85 0.36 -8.86 -16.63
N ASP A 86 -0.62 -9.54 -16.06
CA ASP A 86 -0.45 -10.92 -15.66
C ASP A 86 -1.53 -11.74 -16.36
N LEU A 87 -1.10 -12.71 -17.15
CA LEU A 87 -1.96 -13.65 -17.89
C LEU A 87 -2.93 -14.38 -16.95
N HIS A 88 -2.62 -14.47 -15.65
CA HIS A 88 -3.50 -15.08 -14.64
C HIS A 88 -4.62 -14.15 -14.12
N ALA A 89 -4.60 -12.86 -14.47
CA ALA A 89 -5.54 -11.85 -14.00
C ALA A 89 -6.61 -11.44 -15.03
N THR A 90 -6.82 -12.23 -16.10
CA THR A 90 -7.80 -11.97 -17.17
C THR A 90 -9.23 -11.76 -16.65
N GLY A 91 -9.63 -12.45 -15.57
CA GLY A 91 -10.91 -12.23 -14.90
C GLY A 91 -11.07 -10.85 -14.26
N SER A 92 -9.97 -10.27 -13.75
CA SER A 92 -9.95 -8.96 -13.10
C SER A 92 -10.22 -7.82 -14.08
N PHE A 93 -9.81 -7.97 -15.34
CA PHE A 93 -10.04 -6.99 -16.40
C PHE A 93 -11.51 -6.92 -16.86
N ALA A 94 -12.15 -8.09 -17.04
CA ALA A 94 -13.56 -8.15 -17.39
C ALA A 94 -14.44 -7.57 -16.26
N MET A 95 -14.01 -7.69 -15.00
CA MET A 95 -14.67 -7.08 -13.86
C MET A 95 -14.63 -5.55 -13.90
N LEU A 96 -13.43 -4.96 -14.10
CA LEU A 96 -13.28 -3.51 -14.17
C LEU A 96 -14.26 -2.93 -15.19
N LYS A 97 -14.24 -3.43 -16.43
CA LYS A 97 -15.14 -2.99 -17.52
C LYS A 97 -16.64 -3.03 -17.18
N LYS A 98 -17.07 -3.97 -16.32
CA LYS A 98 -18.49 -4.17 -15.97
C LYS A 98 -18.97 -3.28 -14.83
N THR A 99 -18.06 -2.80 -13.99
CA THR A 99 -18.39 -2.13 -12.73
C THR A 99 -17.92 -0.68 -12.69
N LEU A 100 -16.85 -0.39 -13.41
CA LEU A 100 -16.23 0.90 -13.59
C LEU A 100 -16.12 1.13 -15.12
N LYS A 101 -16.40 2.34 -15.61
CA LYS A 101 -16.14 2.71 -17.01
C LYS A 101 -14.63 2.81 -17.20
N VAL A 102 -13.99 1.70 -17.58
CA VAL A 102 -12.53 1.59 -17.63
C VAL A 102 -11.99 1.59 -19.06
N TYR A 103 -11.05 2.49 -19.32
CA TYR A 103 -10.24 2.59 -20.52
C TYR A 103 -8.87 1.99 -20.27
N PHE A 104 -8.29 1.34 -21.27
CA PHE A 104 -7.01 0.65 -21.12
C PHE A 104 -6.00 1.27 -22.06
N HIS A 105 -4.85 1.64 -21.51
CA HIS A 105 -3.67 2.03 -22.27
C HIS A 105 -2.56 1.02 -21.97
N SER A 106 -2.11 0.29 -22.98
CA SER A 106 -1.02 -0.67 -22.83
C SER A 106 0.31 -0.02 -23.20
N SER A 107 1.29 -0.10 -22.31
CA SER A 107 2.68 0.28 -22.57
C SER A 107 3.56 -0.95 -22.44
N LYS A 108 4.37 -1.25 -23.46
CA LYS A 108 5.16 -2.49 -23.50
C LYS A 108 6.25 -2.61 -22.42
N HIS A 109 6.55 -1.55 -21.67
CA HIS A 109 7.61 -1.54 -20.65
C HIS A 109 7.33 -0.45 -19.60
N LEU A 110 6.71 -0.75 -18.46
CA LEU A 110 6.63 0.17 -17.31
C LEU A 110 7.75 -0.22 -16.34
N ASN A 111 8.90 0.45 -16.47
CA ASN A 111 9.94 0.45 -15.44
C ASN A 111 9.75 1.66 -14.52
N ASN A 112 10.56 1.73 -13.47
CA ASN A 112 10.54 2.80 -12.47
C ASN A 112 10.55 4.22 -13.07
N GLN A 113 11.47 4.49 -14.01
CA GLN A 113 11.63 5.76 -14.68
C GLN A 113 10.38 6.12 -15.48
N LYS A 114 9.85 5.17 -16.26
CA LYS A 114 8.64 5.39 -17.06
C LYS A 114 7.39 5.58 -16.20
N ILE A 115 7.28 4.91 -15.05
CA ILE A 115 6.18 5.16 -14.12
C ILE A 115 6.26 6.61 -13.63
N VAL A 116 7.44 7.07 -13.23
CA VAL A 116 7.64 8.46 -12.76
C VAL A 116 7.35 9.46 -13.87
N GLU A 117 7.88 9.24 -15.08
CA GLU A 117 7.57 10.05 -16.27
C GLU A 117 6.07 10.09 -16.58
N ARG A 118 5.36 8.98 -16.36
CA ARG A 118 3.90 8.95 -16.52
C ARG A 118 3.20 9.77 -15.46
N LEU A 119 3.59 9.62 -14.19
CA LEU A 119 3.04 10.37 -13.07
C LEU A 119 3.28 11.88 -13.21
N LEU A 120 4.42 12.30 -13.76
CA LEU A 120 4.72 13.71 -14.05
C LEU A 120 3.83 14.33 -15.13
N ASN A 121 3.05 13.55 -15.89
CA ASN A 121 2.10 14.14 -16.82
C ASN A 121 0.83 14.65 -16.13
N PHE A 122 0.51 14.16 -14.91
CA PHE A 122 -0.68 14.60 -14.18
C PHE A 122 -0.40 15.92 -13.48
N ALA A 123 -1.22 16.94 -13.70
CA ALA A 123 -1.07 18.22 -13.03
C ALA A 123 -1.58 18.20 -11.57
N GLN A 124 -2.45 17.24 -11.23
CA GLN A 124 -3.15 17.20 -9.94
C GLN A 124 -3.33 15.77 -9.43
N ILE A 125 -2.30 15.22 -8.78
CA ILE A 125 -2.37 13.93 -8.08
C ILE A 125 -2.95 14.17 -6.68
N ALA A 126 -4.18 13.72 -6.46
CA ALA A 126 -4.91 13.92 -5.20
C ALA A 126 -4.57 12.85 -4.15
N GLU A 127 -4.26 11.62 -4.59
CA GLU A 127 -3.79 10.55 -3.71
C GLU A 127 -3.03 9.50 -4.52
N LEU A 128 -2.05 8.85 -3.89
CA LEU A 128 -1.36 7.72 -4.49
C LEU A 128 -1.35 6.54 -3.52
N HIS A 129 -1.80 5.39 -4.00
CA HIS A 129 -1.82 4.16 -3.24
C HIS A 129 -1.01 3.09 -3.95
N TYR A 130 -0.21 2.35 -3.20
CA TYR A 130 0.42 1.13 -3.69
C TYR A 130 -0.18 -0.09 -3.02
N PHE A 131 -0.37 -1.18 -3.77
CA PHE A 131 -0.81 -2.49 -3.27
C PHE A 131 0.09 -3.59 -3.85
N GLY A 132 0.82 -4.31 -3.00
CA GLY A 132 1.64 -5.42 -3.47
C GLY A 132 2.82 -5.75 -2.56
N HIS A 133 3.84 -6.38 -3.14
CA HIS A 133 5.07 -6.69 -2.43
C HIS A 133 5.98 -5.47 -2.32
N SER A 134 6.39 -5.12 -1.11
CA SER A 134 7.44 -4.13 -0.89
C SER A 134 8.47 -4.63 0.10
N ASN A 135 9.50 -3.81 0.28
CA ASN A 135 10.50 -3.96 1.31
C ASN A 135 10.81 -2.57 1.91
N PRO A 136 11.80 -2.44 2.81
CA PRO A 136 12.16 -1.16 3.41
C PRO A 136 12.49 -0.02 2.44
N TRP A 137 12.93 -0.33 1.22
CA TRP A 137 13.52 0.62 0.28
C TRP A 137 12.66 0.90 -0.93
N HIS A 138 11.89 -0.07 -1.41
CA HIS A 138 11.15 0.06 -2.66
C HIS A 138 9.90 -0.82 -2.72
N LEU A 139 9.01 -0.44 -3.63
CA LEU A 139 7.80 -1.15 -4.02
C LEU A 139 8.12 -2.01 -5.23
N ASN A 140 7.74 -3.28 -5.22
CA ASN A 140 8.00 -4.19 -6.34
C ASN A 140 6.82 -4.12 -7.31
N TYR A 141 7.05 -3.64 -8.52
CA TYR A 141 6.01 -3.52 -9.52
C TYR A 141 5.92 -4.80 -10.38
N ASP A 142 7.05 -5.37 -10.79
CA ASP A 142 7.14 -6.57 -11.65
C ASP A 142 8.19 -7.60 -11.14
N LYS A 143 8.37 -8.74 -11.84
CA LYS A 143 9.20 -9.91 -11.48
C LYS A 143 10.68 -9.56 -11.37
N GLY A 144 11.08 -9.05 -10.22
CA GLY A 144 12.44 -9.24 -9.68
C GLY A 144 13.60 -8.61 -10.46
N GLU A 145 13.33 -7.76 -11.44
CA GLU A 145 14.34 -6.90 -12.04
C GLU A 145 14.37 -5.58 -11.25
N LYS A 146 15.59 -5.13 -10.90
CA LYS A 146 15.79 -3.89 -10.13
C LYS A 146 15.12 -2.68 -10.81
N GLU A 147 15.05 -2.69 -12.14
CA GLU A 147 14.45 -1.65 -12.97
C GLU A 147 12.92 -1.52 -12.77
N ASN A 148 12.27 -2.55 -12.21
CA ASN A 148 10.82 -2.55 -11.99
C ASN A 148 10.45 -2.19 -10.54
N ASN A 149 11.37 -1.60 -9.79
CA ASN A 149 11.16 -1.18 -8.41
C ASN A 149 10.95 0.32 -8.31
N PHE A 150 9.86 0.74 -7.65
CA PHE A 150 9.57 2.15 -7.41
C PHE A 150 10.05 2.55 -6.01
N GLY A 151 10.97 3.51 -5.89
CA GLY A 151 11.53 3.95 -4.61
C GLY A 151 13.05 4.12 -4.65
N LEU A 152 13.73 3.59 -3.64
CA LEU A 152 15.17 3.75 -3.43
C LEU A 152 15.96 2.57 -4.02
N GLU A 153 17.00 2.87 -4.80
CA GLU A 153 17.91 1.89 -5.38
C GLU A 153 18.88 1.31 -4.34
N ASN A 154 19.41 2.20 -3.49
CA ASN A 154 20.46 1.86 -2.54
C ASN A 154 20.05 2.26 -1.11
N SER A 155 20.06 1.28 -0.21
CA SER A 155 19.76 1.43 1.22
C SER A 155 20.67 2.42 1.95
N GLU A 156 21.94 2.49 1.55
CA GLU A 156 22.96 3.31 2.19
C GLU A 156 22.95 4.75 1.66
N LYS A 157 22.85 4.91 0.33
CA LYS A 157 22.89 6.23 -0.30
C LYS A 157 21.52 6.90 -0.40
N ARG A 158 20.43 6.16 -0.15
CA ARG A 158 19.03 6.59 -0.31
C ARG A 158 18.79 7.26 -1.68
N THR A 159 19.48 6.78 -2.70
CA THR A 159 19.34 7.30 -4.06
C THR A 159 18.07 6.73 -4.68
N PRO A 160 17.14 7.57 -5.17
CA PRO A 160 15.99 7.10 -5.91
C PRO A 160 16.41 6.36 -7.18
N PHE A 161 15.54 5.44 -7.59
CA PHE A 161 15.66 4.73 -8.85
C PHE A 161 15.47 5.63 -10.09
N ALA A 162 14.66 6.68 -9.98
CA ALA A 162 14.40 7.64 -11.05
C ALA A 162 15.01 8.99 -10.66
N SER A 163 15.72 9.65 -11.58
CA SER A 163 16.42 10.90 -11.25
C SER A 163 15.48 12.08 -10.99
N ASN A 164 14.28 12.06 -11.57
CA ASN A 164 13.23 13.08 -11.46
C ASN A 164 12.18 12.73 -10.40
N PHE A 165 12.50 11.86 -9.45
CA PHE A 165 11.54 11.39 -8.46
C PHE A 165 11.02 12.50 -7.54
N GLU A 166 11.84 13.50 -7.25
CA GLU A 166 11.49 14.65 -6.40
C GLU A 166 10.55 15.63 -7.11
N GLU A 167 10.60 15.71 -8.45
CA GLU A 167 9.76 16.60 -9.26
C GLU A 167 8.27 16.31 -9.09
N LEU A 168 7.90 15.06 -8.73
CA LEU A 168 6.52 14.68 -8.45
C LEU A 168 5.86 15.53 -7.37
N LYS A 169 6.64 16.14 -6.47
CA LYS A 169 6.16 17.05 -5.43
C LYS A 169 5.21 18.12 -5.98
N ASP A 170 5.55 18.70 -7.12
CA ASP A 170 4.83 19.84 -7.71
C ASP A 170 3.57 19.41 -8.49
N HIS A 171 3.37 18.09 -8.63
CA HIS A 171 2.22 17.49 -9.29
C HIS A 171 1.15 17.02 -8.30
N PHE A 172 1.43 17.04 -7.00
CA PHE A 172 0.45 16.68 -5.97
C PHE A 172 -0.46 17.86 -5.60
N THR A 173 -1.72 17.59 -5.30
CA THR A 173 -2.63 18.61 -4.75
C THR A 173 -2.18 19.03 -3.34
N LYS A 174 -2.66 20.19 -2.88
CA LYS A 174 -2.31 20.73 -1.54
C LYS A 174 -2.65 19.76 -0.40
N ASP A 175 -3.70 18.97 -0.56
CA ASP A 175 -4.24 18.04 0.43
C ASP A 175 -3.89 16.57 0.13
N ALA A 176 -2.96 16.34 -0.80
CA ALA A 176 -2.58 15.00 -1.22
C ALA A 176 -1.93 14.18 -0.11
N PHE A 177 -2.05 12.86 -0.23
CA PHE A 177 -1.42 11.90 0.67
C PHE A 177 -1.05 10.61 -0.08
N VAL A 178 -0.17 9.81 0.53
CA VAL A 178 0.28 8.53 -0.03
C VAL A 178 0.05 7.40 0.96
N SER A 179 -0.39 6.23 0.47
CA SER A 179 -0.47 5.00 1.26
C SER A 179 0.25 3.84 0.57
N LEU A 180 1.25 3.28 1.24
CA LEU A 180 2.05 2.16 0.76
C LEU A 180 1.58 0.86 1.42
N ASN A 181 0.64 0.18 0.78
CA ASN A 181 0.10 -1.10 1.23
C ASN A 181 1.04 -2.23 0.75
N GLY A 182 2.13 -2.43 1.49
CA GLY A 182 3.07 -3.51 1.27
C GLY A 182 4.00 -3.69 2.46
N CYS A 183 4.65 -4.85 2.56
CA CYS A 183 5.53 -5.18 3.67
C CYS A 183 6.67 -4.15 3.86
N ASN A 184 6.87 -3.72 5.10
CA ASN A 184 8.04 -2.96 5.56
C ASN A 184 8.34 -1.61 4.87
N ALA A 185 7.47 -1.06 4.01
CA ALA A 185 7.73 0.21 3.34
C ALA A 185 7.86 1.41 4.31
N GLY A 186 7.44 1.25 5.58
CA GLY A 186 7.55 2.27 6.62
C GLY A 186 8.94 2.48 7.22
N PHE A 187 9.94 1.63 6.93
CA PHE A 187 11.27 1.78 7.54
C PHE A 187 12.10 2.91 6.91
N TYR A 188 12.30 2.91 5.59
CA TYR A 188 13.06 3.96 4.90
C TYR A 188 12.26 4.68 3.84
N LEU A 189 11.48 3.95 3.03
CA LEU A 189 10.79 4.52 1.88
C LEU A 189 9.76 5.57 2.29
N ALA A 190 8.83 5.27 3.20
CA ALA A 190 7.77 6.22 3.54
C ALA A 190 8.28 7.52 4.20
N PRO A 191 9.21 7.49 5.18
CA PRO A 191 9.82 8.72 5.71
C PRO A 191 10.53 9.54 4.63
N TYR A 192 11.21 8.88 3.70
CA TYR A 192 11.90 9.52 2.59
C TYR A 192 10.91 10.21 1.64
N LEU A 193 9.88 9.49 1.19
CA LEU A 193 8.84 10.05 0.32
C LEU A 193 8.13 11.24 0.96
N SER A 194 7.84 11.14 2.26
CA SER A 194 7.18 12.21 3.00
C SER A 194 8.02 13.49 3.00
N GLN A 195 9.34 13.33 3.12
CA GLN A 195 10.29 14.44 3.08
C GLN A 195 10.39 15.07 1.70
N ILE A 196 10.63 14.28 0.65
CA ILE A 196 10.89 14.84 -0.67
C ILE A 196 9.64 15.39 -1.34
N TRP A 197 8.46 14.81 -1.06
CA TRP A 197 7.19 15.26 -1.65
C TRP A 197 6.39 16.21 -0.75
N ASN A 198 6.88 16.51 0.46
CA ASN A 198 6.19 17.33 1.47
C ASN A 198 4.72 16.93 1.66
N LEU A 199 4.46 15.64 1.89
CA LEU A 199 3.11 15.11 2.06
C LEU A 199 3.07 13.96 3.07
N PRO A 200 1.93 13.68 3.72
CA PRO A 200 1.81 12.55 4.62
C PRO A 200 1.90 11.23 3.86
N VAL A 201 2.78 10.34 4.31
CA VAL A 201 2.94 8.99 3.73
C VAL A 201 2.71 7.94 4.81
N SER A 202 1.75 7.05 4.58
CA SER A 202 1.45 5.94 5.50
C SER A 202 1.96 4.62 4.94
N ALA A 203 2.59 3.79 5.77
CA ALA A 203 3.15 2.52 5.31
C ALA A 203 3.27 1.47 6.42
N ALA A 204 3.34 0.19 6.03
CA ALA A 204 3.48 -0.89 6.99
C ALA A 204 4.92 -1.00 7.50
N MET A 205 5.07 -1.27 8.78
CA MET A 205 6.36 -1.59 9.42
C MET A 205 6.48 -3.07 9.79
N SER A 206 5.67 -3.89 9.13
CA SER A 206 5.54 -5.31 9.35
C SER A 206 5.28 -6.03 8.03
N GLY A 207 4.90 -7.31 8.09
CA GLY A 207 4.23 -7.93 6.96
C GLY A 207 2.92 -7.22 6.62
N SER A 208 2.32 -7.57 5.49
CA SER A 208 0.98 -7.13 5.14
C SER A 208 0.14 -8.35 4.79
N ASN A 209 -1.11 -8.38 5.23
CA ASN A 209 -2.07 -9.42 4.89
C ASN A 209 -3.32 -8.84 4.23
N PHE A 210 -4.17 -9.75 3.77
CA PHE A 210 -5.44 -9.42 3.16
C PHE A 210 -6.57 -9.83 4.08
N GLN A 211 -7.46 -8.89 4.33
CA GLN A 211 -8.63 -9.12 5.16
C GLN A 211 -9.90 -9.14 4.29
N LYS A 212 -10.80 -10.08 4.56
CA LYS A 212 -12.11 -10.17 3.92
C LYS A 212 -13.20 -9.85 4.92
N LEU A 213 -14.31 -9.29 4.42
CA LEU A 213 -15.48 -8.98 5.22
C LEU A 213 -16.39 -10.20 5.40
N HIS A 214 -16.81 -10.49 6.64
CA HIS A 214 -17.68 -11.62 6.98
C HIS A 214 -19.09 -11.17 7.38
N THR A 215 -20.01 -12.13 7.49
CA THR A 215 -21.43 -11.89 7.77
C THR A 215 -21.74 -11.21 9.11
N ASP A 216 -20.80 -11.21 10.05
CA ASP A 216 -20.88 -10.46 11.30
C ASP A 216 -20.52 -8.96 11.14
N GLY A 217 -20.16 -8.55 9.93
CA GLY A 217 -19.80 -7.18 9.61
C GLY A 217 -18.35 -6.81 9.92
N GLU A 218 -17.49 -7.77 10.25
CA GLU A 218 -16.08 -7.51 10.57
C GLU A 218 -15.13 -8.06 9.48
N PHE A 219 -13.97 -7.42 9.34
CA PHE A 219 -12.90 -7.86 8.45
C PHE A 219 -11.95 -8.82 9.19
N TYR A 220 -11.65 -9.98 8.63
CA TYR A 220 -10.69 -10.93 9.21
C TYR A 220 -9.58 -11.27 8.23
N THR A 221 -8.38 -11.53 8.74
CA THR A 221 -7.27 -12.06 7.91
C THR A 221 -7.67 -13.40 7.29
N GLN A 222 -7.23 -13.64 6.06
CA GLN A 222 -7.47 -14.90 5.34
C GLN A 222 -6.53 -16.04 5.76
N GLU A 223 -5.73 -15.84 6.81
CA GLU A 223 -4.86 -16.86 7.37
C GLU A 223 -5.67 -17.94 8.12
N GLU A 224 -5.34 -19.21 7.87
CA GLU A 224 -5.99 -20.34 8.52
C GLU A 224 -5.87 -20.24 10.05
N GLY A 225 -6.96 -20.56 10.75
CA GLY A 225 -7.02 -20.51 12.22
C GLY A 225 -7.19 -19.11 12.82
N LYS A 226 -7.00 -18.02 12.06
CA LYS A 226 -7.12 -16.64 12.56
C LYS A 226 -8.47 -15.96 12.33
N MET A 227 -9.35 -16.57 11.55
CA MET A 227 -10.73 -16.08 11.34
C MET A 227 -11.77 -17.00 12.01
N PRO A 228 -12.95 -16.48 12.39
CA PRO A 228 -14.06 -17.31 12.81
C PRO A 228 -14.62 -18.10 11.61
N ALA A 229 -15.31 -19.22 11.88
CA ALA A 229 -15.95 -20.03 10.85
C ALA A 229 -17.27 -19.39 10.37
N LEU A 230 -17.18 -18.18 9.80
CA LEU A 230 -18.30 -17.38 9.32
C LEU A 230 -18.26 -17.26 7.80
N PRO A 231 -19.43 -17.26 7.11
CA PRO A 231 -19.48 -16.96 5.69
C PRO A 231 -18.96 -15.55 5.37
N HIS A 232 -18.48 -15.37 4.14
CA HIS A 232 -18.16 -14.04 3.61
C HIS A 232 -19.43 -13.22 3.37
N LEU A 233 -19.37 -11.91 3.63
CA LEU A 233 -20.48 -11.00 3.31
C LEU A 233 -20.60 -10.82 1.80
N ARG A 234 -21.83 -10.59 1.31
CA ARG A 234 -22.14 -10.42 -0.12
C ARG A 234 -22.25 -8.96 -0.58
N SER A 235 -22.22 -8.00 0.33
CA SER A 235 -22.15 -6.56 0.03
C SER A 235 -21.49 -5.78 1.16
N PHE A 236 -20.81 -4.68 0.83
CA PHE A 236 -20.11 -3.80 1.76
C PHE A 236 -20.57 -2.37 1.57
N LYS A 237 -20.87 -1.66 2.66
CA LYS A 237 -21.19 -0.23 2.61
C LYS A 237 -19.89 0.56 2.52
N VAL A 238 -19.58 1.08 1.34
CA VAL A 238 -18.39 1.91 1.14
C VAL A 238 -18.59 3.33 1.70
N LEU A 239 -19.82 3.84 1.68
CA LEU A 239 -20.25 5.08 2.34
C LEU A 239 -21.60 4.88 3.03
N GLN A 240 -22.00 5.84 3.85
CA GLN A 240 -23.39 5.92 4.33
C GLN A 240 -24.34 5.85 3.12
N GLY A 241 -25.27 4.90 3.15
CA GLY A 241 -26.27 4.69 2.09
C GLY A 241 -25.77 4.10 0.76
N LYS A 242 -24.46 3.92 0.54
CA LYS A 242 -23.92 3.33 -0.71
C LYS A 242 -23.28 1.98 -0.44
N ALA A 243 -23.94 0.92 -0.93
CA ALA A 243 -23.44 -0.46 -0.85
C ALA A 243 -22.84 -0.92 -2.19
N VAL A 244 -21.72 -1.61 -2.10
CA VAL A 244 -21.07 -2.33 -3.19
C VAL A 244 -21.32 -3.82 -2.99
N ARG A 245 -21.62 -4.55 -4.06
CA ARG A 245 -21.73 -6.01 -4.00
C ARG A 245 -20.35 -6.65 -3.84
N CYS A 246 -20.12 -7.41 -2.76
CA CYS A 246 -18.98 -8.32 -2.61
C CYS A 246 -19.20 -9.48 -3.57
N MET A 247 -18.39 -9.56 -4.61
CA MET A 247 -18.46 -10.68 -5.53
C MET A 247 -17.26 -11.61 -5.31
N GLU A 248 -17.54 -12.88 -5.04
CA GLU A 248 -16.54 -13.92 -4.82
C GLU A 248 -15.66 -14.08 -6.08
N GLY A 249 -14.33 -14.03 -5.91
CA GLY A 249 -13.37 -13.97 -7.02
C GLY A 249 -13.34 -12.64 -7.80
N LYS A 250 -13.99 -11.58 -7.29
CA LYS A 250 -14.14 -10.26 -7.93
C LYS A 250 -13.93 -9.09 -6.94
N GLY A 251 -13.07 -9.29 -5.94
CA GLY A 251 -12.33 -8.26 -5.21
C GLY A 251 -13.02 -7.13 -4.45
N SER A 252 -14.35 -7.09 -4.35
CA SER A 252 -15.07 -5.91 -3.86
C SER A 252 -15.10 -5.75 -2.33
N CYS A 253 -14.58 -6.72 -1.56
CA CYS A 253 -14.63 -6.75 -0.09
C CYS A 253 -13.34 -7.30 0.54
N THR A 254 -12.24 -7.21 -0.20
CA THR A 254 -10.89 -7.49 0.29
C THR A 254 -10.22 -6.16 0.56
N ARG A 255 -9.54 -6.02 1.70
CA ARG A 255 -8.65 -4.89 1.98
C ARG A 255 -7.27 -5.39 2.37
N MET A 256 -6.25 -4.56 2.20
CA MET A 256 -4.89 -4.86 2.61
C MET A 256 -4.55 -4.09 3.88
N ARG A 257 -3.98 -4.77 4.88
CA ARG A 257 -3.55 -4.15 6.14
C ARG A 257 -2.22 -4.72 6.62
N PRO A 258 -1.51 -4.01 7.51
CA PRO A 258 -0.33 -4.58 8.17
C PRO A 258 -0.73 -5.81 8.97
N ALA A 259 0.14 -6.81 8.95
CA ALA A 259 -0.07 -8.05 9.67
C ALA A 259 0.14 -7.82 11.17
N ASP A 260 -0.54 -8.64 11.98
CA ASP A 260 -0.46 -8.67 13.44
C ASP A 260 0.73 -9.48 13.96
N LEU A 261 1.83 -9.51 13.19
CA LEU A 261 3.01 -10.33 13.42
C LEU A 261 4.26 -9.73 12.81
N HIS A 262 5.41 -10.17 13.33
CA HIS A 262 6.72 -9.89 12.78
C HIS A 262 6.84 -10.28 11.32
N TYR A 263 7.46 -9.41 10.52
CA TYR A 263 7.79 -9.81 9.16
C TYR A 263 8.73 -11.01 9.18
N GLY A 264 8.30 -12.12 8.60
CA GLY A 264 9.11 -13.29 8.28
C GLY A 264 8.89 -13.65 6.83
N GLY A 265 9.87 -13.38 5.97
CA GLY A 265 9.71 -13.60 4.53
C GLY A 265 11.03 -13.54 3.77
N TYR A 266 10.95 -13.29 2.46
CA TYR A 266 12.11 -13.27 1.56
C TYR A 266 13.27 -12.41 2.06
N TRP A 267 13.00 -11.27 2.70
CA TRP A 267 14.06 -10.39 3.16
C TRP A 267 14.70 -10.83 4.48
N GLY A 268 14.06 -11.68 5.28
CA GLY A 268 14.55 -12.07 6.61
C GLY A 268 13.46 -12.04 7.66
N PHE A 269 13.90 -11.86 8.91
CA PHE A 269 13.03 -11.77 10.07
C PHE A 269 13.26 -10.43 10.77
N PHE A 270 12.21 -9.61 10.86
CA PHE A 270 12.25 -8.32 11.54
C PHE A 270 11.63 -8.46 12.91
N GLN A 271 12.46 -8.34 13.95
CA GLN A 271 12.12 -8.61 15.35
C GLN A 271 11.19 -7.55 15.99
N THR A 272 10.71 -6.58 15.21
CA THR A 272 9.78 -5.56 15.63
C THR A 272 8.69 -5.40 14.59
N HIS A 273 7.53 -4.90 15.00
CA HIS A 273 6.44 -4.61 14.08
C HIS A 273 5.48 -3.54 14.61
N LEU A 274 4.59 -3.07 13.73
CA LEU A 274 3.39 -2.31 14.10
C LEU A 274 2.19 -2.96 13.37
N PRO A 275 1.07 -3.27 14.04
CA PRO A 275 -0.09 -3.90 13.41
C PRO A 275 -1.00 -2.89 12.66
N PHE A 276 -0.47 -1.70 12.37
CA PHE A 276 -1.16 -0.60 11.71
C PHE A 276 -0.19 0.15 10.80
N TYR A 277 -0.73 0.94 9.88
CA TYR A 277 0.09 1.76 8.99
C TYR A 277 0.62 2.94 9.78
N LYS A 278 1.93 3.14 9.82
CA LYS A 278 2.54 4.32 10.43
C LYS A 278 2.52 5.47 9.42
N THR A 279 1.96 6.62 9.80
CA THR A 279 2.03 7.86 9.04
C THR A 279 3.32 8.61 9.35
N PHE A 280 3.98 9.11 8.30
CA PHE A 280 5.11 10.02 8.39
C PHE A 280 4.71 11.37 7.81
N CYS A 281 5.13 12.44 8.49
CA CYS A 281 5.05 13.83 8.07
C CYS A 281 6.43 14.47 8.26
N ASN A 282 7.39 14.06 7.43
CA ASN A 282 8.78 14.48 7.54
C ASN A 282 9.04 15.83 6.83
N PHE A 283 8.20 16.81 7.14
CA PHE A 283 8.20 18.17 6.59
C PHE A 283 7.49 19.11 7.57
N ASP A 284 7.66 20.43 7.43
CA ASP A 284 7.28 21.39 8.49
C ASP A 284 5.80 21.84 8.44
N ASP A 285 5.08 21.60 7.35
CA ASP A 285 3.68 22.02 7.19
C ASP A 285 2.69 21.09 7.93
N VAL A 286 2.44 21.43 9.20
CA VAL A 286 1.56 20.66 10.10
C VAL A 286 0.11 20.62 9.60
N GLU A 287 -0.42 21.71 9.04
CA GLU A 287 -1.79 21.72 8.51
C GLU A 287 -1.91 20.76 7.33
N LYS A 288 -0.96 20.80 6.39
CA LYS A 288 -0.94 19.89 5.24
C LYS A 288 -0.86 18.43 5.69
N CYS A 289 -0.02 18.13 6.69
CA CYS A 289 0.06 16.80 7.30
C CYS A 289 -1.30 16.35 7.84
N PHE A 290 -1.95 17.16 8.69
CA PHE A 290 -3.22 16.79 9.31
C PHE A 290 -4.37 16.68 8.30
N ARG A 291 -4.45 17.59 7.33
CA ARG A 291 -5.48 17.53 6.27
C ARG A 291 -5.34 16.25 5.45
N GLY A 292 -4.13 15.96 4.96
CA GLY A 292 -3.89 14.73 4.18
C GLY A 292 -4.11 13.47 5.02
N LEU A 293 -3.79 13.49 6.31
CA LEU A 293 -4.06 12.37 7.22
C LEU A 293 -5.56 12.11 7.41
N ALA A 294 -6.35 13.17 7.60
CA ALA A 294 -7.79 13.05 7.78
C ALA A 294 -8.48 12.50 6.53
N LEU A 295 -8.10 13.02 5.35
CA LEU A 295 -8.57 12.54 4.06
C LEU A 295 -8.11 11.10 3.80
N SER A 296 -6.90 10.73 4.23
CA SER A 296 -6.42 9.35 4.19
C SER A 296 -7.33 8.42 4.99
N MET A 297 -7.69 8.79 6.22
CA MET A 297 -8.60 7.98 7.04
C MET A 297 -9.99 7.84 6.39
N ILE A 298 -10.59 8.93 5.91
CA ILE A 298 -11.89 8.88 5.22
C ILE A 298 -11.84 7.99 3.99
N SER A 299 -10.76 8.05 3.22
CA SER A 299 -10.61 7.28 2.00
C SER A 299 -10.42 5.77 2.27
N ASN A 300 -10.16 5.33 3.50
CA ASN A 300 -9.93 3.92 3.80
C ASN A 300 -11.25 3.12 3.89
N PRO A 301 -11.28 1.87 3.39
CA PRO A 301 -12.40 0.97 3.60
C PRO A 301 -12.45 0.47 5.05
N THR A 302 -13.34 1.05 5.86
CA THR A 302 -13.60 0.72 7.27
C THR A 302 -15.01 0.18 7.46
N ILE A 303 -15.24 -0.58 8.53
CA ILE A 303 -16.57 -1.11 8.91
C ILE A 303 -17.53 0.05 9.20
N THR A 304 -17.03 1.08 9.89
CA THR A 304 -17.76 2.35 10.04
C THR A 304 -17.55 3.15 8.76
N PRO A 305 -18.55 3.28 7.88
CA PRO A 305 -18.35 3.87 6.57
C PRO A 305 -18.21 5.39 6.70
N LEU A 306 -16.99 5.92 6.53
CA LEU A 306 -16.72 7.34 6.64
C LEU A 306 -17.03 8.14 5.37
N ASP A 307 -17.43 9.39 5.51
CA ASP A 307 -17.46 10.41 4.47
C ASP A 307 -17.07 11.78 5.05
N LEU A 308 -17.09 12.83 4.23
CA LEU A 308 -16.72 14.20 4.65
C LEU A 308 -17.66 14.80 5.71
N LYS A 309 -18.83 14.20 5.94
CA LYS A 309 -19.84 14.64 6.91
C LYS A 309 -19.91 13.73 8.14
N SER A 310 -19.04 12.71 8.22
CA SER A 310 -19.00 11.82 9.37
C SER A 310 -18.73 12.56 10.67
N SER A 311 -19.42 12.13 11.72
CA SER A 311 -19.22 12.63 13.07
C SER A 311 -17.84 12.26 13.62
N ARG A 312 -17.44 12.96 14.69
CA ARG A 312 -16.18 12.66 15.40
C ARG A 312 -16.20 11.24 15.96
N GLU A 313 -17.35 10.78 16.43
CA GLU A 313 -17.55 9.45 17.01
C GLU A 313 -17.41 8.34 15.96
N GLU A 314 -17.96 8.56 14.76
CA GLU A 314 -17.78 7.64 13.62
C GLU A 314 -16.32 7.59 13.17
N TYR A 315 -15.69 8.75 13.07
CA TYR A 315 -14.28 8.86 12.73
C TYR A 315 -13.39 8.14 13.76
N GLU A 316 -13.64 8.35 15.06
CA GLU A 316 -12.93 7.66 16.13
C GLU A 316 -13.11 6.13 16.04
N SER A 317 -14.33 5.67 15.79
CA SER A 317 -14.62 4.24 15.63
C SER A 317 -13.80 3.63 14.49
N ALA A 318 -13.71 4.33 13.35
CA ALA A 318 -12.90 3.93 12.21
C ALA A 318 -11.39 3.97 12.50
N VAL A 319 -10.89 4.98 13.23
CA VAL A 319 -9.48 5.07 13.67
C VAL A 319 -9.12 3.90 14.58
N LEU A 320 -9.98 3.58 15.56
CA LEU A 320 -9.75 2.45 16.46
C LEU A 320 -9.76 1.12 15.71
N GLU A 321 -10.64 0.97 14.72
CA GLU A 321 -10.59 -0.17 13.81
C GLU A 321 -9.27 -0.20 13.02
N PHE A 322 -8.82 0.94 12.50
CA PHE A 322 -7.61 1.08 11.69
C PHE A 322 -6.30 0.86 12.47
N LEU A 323 -6.30 1.07 13.78
CA LEU A 323 -5.11 0.87 14.63
C LEU A 323 -5.10 -0.50 15.34
N CYS A 324 -6.26 -1.04 15.69
CA CYS A 324 -6.35 -2.34 16.33
C CYS A 324 -6.37 -3.51 15.34
N PRO A 325 -5.75 -4.66 15.69
CA PRO A 325 -5.96 -5.91 14.98
C PRO A 325 -7.40 -6.42 15.10
N ASN A 326 -7.85 -7.16 14.09
CA ASN A 326 -9.09 -7.92 14.16
C ASN A 326 -8.76 -9.38 14.48
N TYR A 327 -9.01 -9.77 15.72
CA TYR A 327 -8.80 -11.12 16.22
C TYR A 327 -9.99 -12.02 15.92
N LYS A 328 -9.74 -13.33 15.82
CA LYS A 328 -10.79 -14.36 15.74
C LYS A 328 -11.87 -14.20 16.81
N ASN A 329 -11.47 -13.83 18.02
CA ASN A 329 -12.37 -13.53 19.12
C ASN A 329 -12.67 -12.03 19.15
N ARG A 330 -13.93 -11.68 18.86
CA ARG A 330 -14.40 -10.29 18.85
C ARG A 330 -14.18 -9.55 20.17
N SER A 331 -14.23 -10.25 21.30
CA SER A 331 -13.96 -9.65 22.62
C SER A 331 -12.54 -9.09 22.71
N ASP A 332 -11.55 -9.75 22.09
CA ASP A 332 -10.16 -9.29 22.10
C ASP A 332 -9.98 -8.05 21.22
N THR A 333 -10.67 -7.99 20.08
CA THR A 333 -10.72 -6.79 19.22
C THR A 333 -11.31 -5.61 19.98
N LEU A 334 -12.45 -5.80 20.65
CA LEU A 334 -13.10 -4.74 21.45
C LEU A 334 -12.25 -4.31 22.65
N LYS A 335 -11.53 -5.26 23.28
CA LYS A 335 -10.58 -4.99 24.35
C LYS A 335 -9.43 -4.12 23.85
N CYS A 336 -8.89 -4.39 22.66
CA CYS A 336 -7.87 -3.53 22.04
C CYS A 336 -8.40 -2.09 21.89
N ARG A 337 -9.56 -1.92 21.24
CA ARG A 337 -10.12 -0.58 20.97
C ARG A 337 -10.36 0.20 22.27
N ARG A 338 -10.93 -0.45 23.30
CA ARG A 338 -11.16 0.16 24.61
C ARG A 338 -9.85 0.55 25.31
N ASN A 339 -8.86 -0.34 25.31
CA ASN A 339 -7.59 -0.10 25.99
C ASN A 339 -6.74 0.97 25.32
N LEU A 340 -6.79 1.08 23.98
CA LEU A 340 -6.15 2.15 23.24
C LEU A 340 -6.73 3.52 23.62
N LYS A 341 -8.06 3.66 23.62
CA LYS A 341 -8.72 4.91 24.09
C LYS A 341 -8.30 5.27 25.52
N LEU A 342 -8.30 4.27 26.41
CA LEU A 342 -7.92 4.49 27.81
C LEU A 342 -6.44 4.88 27.94
N ALA A 343 -5.56 4.27 27.15
CA ALA A 343 -4.14 4.59 27.14
C ALA A 343 -3.86 6.01 26.65
N ALA A 344 -4.52 6.43 25.57
CA ALA A 344 -4.47 7.80 25.07
C ALA A 344 -4.96 8.81 26.11
N PHE A 345 -6.13 8.55 26.72
CA PHE A 345 -6.66 9.41 27.78
C PHE A 345 -5.71 9.54 28.98
N GLN A 346 -5.04 8.44 29.36
CA GLN A 346 -4.10 8.39 30.48
C GLN A 346 -2.66 8.79 30.10
N LYS A 347 -2.38 9.08 28.82
CA LYS A 347 -1.04 9.35 28.29
C LYS A 347 -0.01 8.27 28.66
N ARG A 348 -0.38 7.00 28.51
CA ARG A 348 0.49 5.84 28.77
C ARG A 348 0.74 5.05 27.50
N THR A 349 1.80 4.23 27.50
CA THR A 349 2.09 3.29 26.43
C THR A 349 1.00 2.21 26.33
N PHE A 350 0.83 1.64 25.15
CA PHE A 350 -0.08 0.53 24.92
C PHE A 350 0.44 -0.36 23.81
N ASN A 351 0.48 -1.66 24.08
CA ASN A 351 0.81 -2.67 23.10
C ASN A 351 -0.40 -3.59 22.87
N PRO A 352 -1.04 -3.56 21.69
CA PRO A 352 -2.13 -4.48 21.36
C PRO A 352 -1.71 -5.96 21.33
N LEU A 353 -0.40 -6.26 21.28
CA LEU A 353 0.20 -7.59 21.16
C LEU A 353 1.23 -7.78 22.31
N PRO A 354 0.76 -8.12 23.53
CA PRO A 354 1.49 -7.93 24.81
C PRO A 354 2.73 -8.80 25.05
N LYS A 355 3.33 -9.39 24.01
CA LYS A 355 4.59 -10.16 24.06
C LYS A 355 5.57 -9.79 22.96
N GLU A 356 5.16 -8.89 22.07
CA GLU A 356 5.91 -8.57 20.87
C GLU A 356 6.57 -7.19 21.02
N VAL A 357 7.74 -7.03 20.42
CA VAL A 357 8.46 -5.76 20.44
C VAL A 357 7.82 -4.82 19.43
N GLN A 358 7.46 -3.62 19.89
CA GLN A 358 6.97 -2.55 19.05
C GLN A 358 8.03 -1.48 18.88
N ILE A 359 8.18 -1.00 17.64
CA ILE A 359 9.15 0.05 17.34
C ILE A 359 8.57 1.39 17.80
N GLN A 360 9.40 2.19 18.46
CA GLN A 360 9.07 3.59 18.74
C GLN A 360 9.26 4.42 17.47
N CYS A 361 8.24 5.17 17.09
CA CYS A 361 8.28 6.07 15.94
C CYS A 361 7.71 7.43 16.30
N ASP A 362 8.07 8.43 15.51
CA ASP A 362 7.47 9.75 15.48
C ASP A 362 7.00 10.07 14.04
N LEU A 363 6.79 11.36 13.72
CA LEU A 363 6.40 11.79 12.38
C LEU A 363 7.55 11.79 11.36
N LYS A 364 8.81 11.77 11.81
CA LYS A 364 9.99 11.85 10.94
C LYS A 364 10.63 10.49 10.68
N GLY A 365 10.48 9.55 11.60
CA GLY A 365 11.06 8.22 11.46
C GLY A 365 10.81 7.33 12.67
N CYS A 366 11.68 6.34 12.83
CA CYS A 366 11.57 5.33 13.87
C CYS A 366 12.93 5.04 14.50
N ASN A 367 12.91 4.60 15.76
CA ASN A 367 14.09 4.31 16.55
C ASN A 367 14.72 2.96 16.16
N PHE A 368 15.52 2.97 15.10
CA PHE A 368 16.39 1.87 14.70
C PHE A 368 17.65 2.44 14.03
N GLN A 369 18.79 1.78 14.23
CA GLN A 369 20.06 2.22 13.68
C GLN A 369 20.11 1.99 12.17
N LYS A 370 19.90 0.72 11.77
CA LYS A 370 19.96 0.30 10.37
C LYS A 370 19.31 -1.06 10.14
N ILE A 371 18.99 -1.34 8.88
CA ILE A 371 18.69 -2.70 8.42
C ILE A 371 19.94 -3.28 7.79
N LEU A 372 20.47 -4.35 8.39
CA LEU A 372 21.66 -5.05 7.91
C LEU A 372 21.22 -6.28 7.12
N CYS A 373 21.64 -6.38 5.87
CA CYS A 373 21.47 -7.56 5.01
C CYS A 373 22.84 -8.12 4.62
N LEU A 374 22.89 -9.43 4.34
CA LEU A 374 24.03 -10.02 3.65
C LEU A 374 23.82 -9.83 2.14
N TRP A 375 24.86 -9.40 1.45
CA TRP A 375 24.82 -9.14 0.01
C TRP A 375 25.68 -10.16 -0.74
N GLY A 376 25.15 -10.73 -1.82
CA GLY A 376 25.90 -11.63 -2.67
C GLY A 376 27.00 -10.87 -3.42
N GLN A 377 28.27 -11.24 -3.22
CA GLN A 377 29.43 -10.54 -3.78
C GLN A 377 29.36 -10.38 -5.31
N ASN A 378 28.78 -11.35 -6.01
CA ASN A 378 28.70 -11.35 -7.48
C ASN A 378 27.39 -10.78 -8.05
N THR A 379 26.34 -10.68 -7.24
CA THR A 379 25.00 -10.28 -7.72
C THR A 379 24.63 -8.86 -7.30
N GLY A 380 25.26 -8.32 -6.25
CA GLY A 380 24.84 -7.05 -5.65
C GLY A 380 23.37 -7.09 -5.21
N ARG A 381 22.83 -8.29 -4.94
CA ARG A 381 21.47 -8.52 -4.43
C ARG A 381 21.58 -9.03 -3.00
N ALA A 382 20.62 -8.63 -2.15
CA ALA A 382 20.54 -9.17 -0.81
C ALA A 382 20.30 -10.68 -0.89
N ILE A 383 21.00 -11.44 -0.07
CA ILE A 383 20.78 -12.87 0.10
C ILE A 383 19.43 -13.03 0.79
N GLY A 384 18.57 -13.87 0.23
CA GLY A 384 17.26 -14.15 0.81
C GLY A 384 17.39 -14.58 2.28
N HIS A 385 16.45 -14.13 3.10
CA HIS A 385 16.35 -14.38 4.53
C HIS A 385 17.48 -13.78 5.40
N SER A 386 18.34 -12.93 4.84
CA SER A 386 19.53 -12.44 5.57
C SER A 386 19.38 -11.11 6.29
N CYS A 387 18.32 -10.34 6.02
CA CYS A 387 18.15 -9.02 6.62
C CYS A 387 17.64 -9.08 8.05
N ARG A 388 18.18 -8.19 8.90
CA ARG A 388 17.76 -7.96 10.28
C ARG A 388 17.82 -6.48 10.64
N ILE A 389 16.98 -6.06 11.58
CA ILE A 389 17.00 -4.70 12.11
C ILE A 389 18.03 -4.63 13.24
N ILE A 390 18.83 -3.58 13.24
CA ILE A 390 19.75 -3.22 14.32
C ILE A 390 19.16 -1.98 15.01
N PHE A 391 18.99 -2.05 16.31
CA PHE A 391 18.44 -0.97 17.13
C PHE A 391 19.54 -0.15 17.79
N ASP A 392 19.29 1.13 18.07
CA ASP A 392 20.24 2.01 18.75
C ASP A 392 20.36 1.71 20.26
N ARG A 393 19.35 1.05 20.86
CA ARG A 393 19.28 0.57 22.25
C ARG A 393 18.46 -0.71 22.33
N ASP A 394 18.49 -1.41 23.47
CA ASP A 394 17.60 -2.55 23.73
C ASP A 394 16.16 -2.17 23.37
N ALA A 395 15.62 -2.83 22.34
CA ALA A 395 14.29 -2.54 21.85
C ALA A 395 13.29 -2.83 22.98
N ASN A 396 12.79 -1.77 23.61
CA ASN A 396 11.92 -1.91 24.76
C ASN A 396 10.48 -2.19 24.26
N SER A 397 9.74 -3.03 24.98
CA SER A 397 8.34 -3.33 24.68
C SER A 397 7.40 -2.14 24.89
N ASP A 398 7.86 -1.12 25.60
CA ASP A 398 7.11 0.09 25.95
C ASP A 398 7.20 1.14 24.84
N SER A 399 6.41 0.94 23.78
CA SER A 399 6.25 1.90 22.70
C SER A 399 4.98 2.75 22.89
N SER A 400 5.07 4.05 22.69
CA SER A 400 3.91 4.95 22.61
C SER A 400 3.33 5.06 21.21
N THR A 401 3.97 4.48 20.19
CA THR A 401 3.66 4.76 18.78
C THR A 401 2.18 4.61 18.42
N ILE A 402 1.49 3.56 18.87
CA ILE A 402 0.05 3.38 18.54
C ILE A 402 -0.85 4.43 19.22
N VAL A 403 -0.45 4.89 20.41
CA VAL A 403 -1.18 5.90 21.17
C VAL A 403 -0.97 7.26 20.52
N ASP A 404 0.27 7.58 20.16
CA ASP A 404 0.62 8.79 19.41
C ASP A 404 -0.09 8.82 18.05
N GLU A 405 -0.17 7.68 17.35
CA GLU A 405 -0.89 7.57 16.09
C GLU A 405 -2.40 7.80 16.26
N TYR A 406 -3.01 7.24 17.31
CA TYR A 406 -4.40 7.49 17.65
C TYR A 406 -4.65 8.99 17.88
N ASP A 407 -3.84 9.62 18.74
CA ASP A 407 -3.98 11.05 19.04
C ASP A 407 -3.73 11.92 17.80
N LEU A 408 -2.84 11.50 16.90
CA LEU A 408 -2.58 12.15 15.62
C LEU A 408 -3.83 12.15 14.73
N TYR A 409 -4.47 10.99 14.54
CA TYR A 409 -5.71 10.89 13.77
C TYR A 409 -6.84 11.71 14.41
N MET A 410 -6.97 11.68 15.74
CA MET A 410 -8.02 12.42 16.44
C MET A 410 -7.83 13.95 16.36
N GLN A 411 -6.59 14.43 16.25
CA GLN A 411 -6.28 15.83 15.96
C GLN A 411 -6.57 16.18 14.51
N ALA A 412 -6.21 15.28 13.57
CA ALA A 412 -6.44 15.46 12.15
C ALA A 412 -7.92 15.66 11.78
N PHE A 413 -8.84 15.04 12.52
CA PHE A 413 -10.29 15.22 12.33
C PHE A 413 -10.73 16.70 12.29
N LYS A 414 -10.03 17.60 12.99
CA LYS A 414 -10.35 19.04 13.01
C LYS A 414 -10.11 19.76 11.68
N TYR A 415 -9.48 19.10 10.72
CA TYR A 415 -9.12 19.63 9.40
C TYR A 415 -10.02 19.12 8.27
N LEU A 416 -11.05 18.34 8.60
CA LEU A 416 -12.18 18.01 7.74
C LEU A 416 -13.22 19.12 7.82
#